data_AF-A0A932XAJ1-F1
#
_entry.id   AF-A0A932XAJ1-F1
#
_cell.length_a   1.000
_cell.length_b   1.000
_cell.length_c   1.000
_cell.angle_alpha   90.00
_cell.angle_beta   90.00
_cell.angle_gamma   90.00
#
_symmetry.space_group_name_H-M   'P 1'
#
loop_
_entity.id
_entity.type
_entity.pdbx_description
1 polymer ?
#
loop_
_entity_poly.entity_id
_entity_poly.type
_entity_poly.pdbx_seq_one_letter_code
_entity_poly.pdbx_strand_id
1 'polypeptide(L)'
;MIVTEGEIRDAFTDLANATRDAYRVGENLIGVTAELEAAKLAGLRDGSIDGKNAELREAAARAALADLYDGQANAEQENRECQCALTLAKLEVERVRSLLRLAEVTKGGGNE
;
A
#
# COMPACT_ATOMS: atom_id res chain seq x y z
N MET A 1 -33.19 -6.43 -3.15
CA MET A 1 -31.79 -6.92 -3.26
C MET A 1 -31.39 -7.45 -1.90
N ILE A 2 -31.04 -8.73 -1.79
CA ILE A 2 -30.68 -9.36 -0.52
C ILE A 2 -29.19 -9.64 -0.57
N VAL A 3 -28.43 -9.08 0.37
CA VAL A 3 -27.03 -9.45 0.60
C VAL A 3 -26.99 -10.86 1.16
N THR A 4 -26.17 -11.72 0.58
CA THR A 4 -26.01 -13.11 0.97
C THR A 4 -24.90 -13.28 2.01
N GLU A 5 -24.94 -14.39 2.76
CA GLU A 5 -23.85 -14.74 3.69
C GLU A 5 -22.50 -14.86 2.97
N GLY A 6 -22.51 -15.37 1.72
CA GLY A 6 -21.33 -15.46 0.87
C GLY A 6 -20.71 -14.11 0.61
N GLU A 7 -21.50 -13.14 0.13
CA GLU A 7 -21.00 -11.77 -0.14
C GLU A 7 -20.45 -11.08 1.11
N ILE A 8 -21.04 -11.32 2.28
CA ILE A 8 -20.52 -10.81 3.56
C ILE A 8 -19.16 -11.42 3.84
N ARG A 9 -19.07 -12.75 3.78
CA ARG A 9 -17.84 -13.49 4.08
C ARG A 9 -16.71 -13.08 3.13
N ASP A 10 -17.01 -12.95 1.86
CA ASP A 10 -16.05 -12.58 0.83
C ASP A 10 -15.53 -11.16 1.08
N ALA A 11 -16.42 -10.18 1.29
CA ALA A 11 -16.02 -8.79 1.57
C ALA A 11 -15.10 -8.66 2.80
N PHE A 12 -15.39 -9.38 3.89
CA PHE A 12 -14.54 -9.36 5.08
C PHE A 12 -13.23 -10.14 4.87
N THR A 13 -13.24 -11.20 4.08
CA THR A 13 -12.04 -11.97 3.74
C THR A 13 -11.09 -11.13 2.87
N ASP A 14 -11.64 -10.45 1.87
CA ASP A 14 -10.90 -9.55 0.99
C ASP A 14 -10.30 -8.38 1.79
N LEU A 15 -11.06 -7.80 2.73
CA LEU A 15 -10.53 -6.78 3.63
C LEU A 15 -9.37 -7.30 4.48
N ALA A 16 -9.49 -8.52 5.03
CA ALA A 16 -8.42 -9.11 5.84
C ALA A 16 -7.15 -9.36 5.02
N ASN A 17 -7.29 -9.86 3.79
CA ASN A 17 -6.17 -10.09 2.87
C ASN A 17 -5.53 -8.76 2.44
N ALA A 18 -6.32 -7.80 1.97
CA ALA A 18 -5.81 -6.49 1.56
C ALA A 18 -5.12 -5.74 2.71
N THR A 19 -5.62 -5.90 3.94
CA THR A 19 -4.96 -5.33 5.13
C THR A 19 -3.60 -5.97 5.36
N ARG A 20 -3.51 -7.30 5.30
CA ARG A 20 -2.24 -8.03 5.46
C ARG A 20 -1.23 -7.62 4.39
N ASP A 21 -1.66 -7.56 3.14
CA ASP A 21 -0.79 -7.21 2.01
C ASP A 21 -0.30 -5.77 2.10
N ALA A 22 -1.18 -4.82 2.45
CA ALA A 22 -0.79 -3.43 2.66
C ALA A 22 0.28 -3.27 3.76
N TYR A 23 0.18 -4.01 4.86
CA TYR A 23 1.22 -4.01 5.89
C TYR A 23 2.51 -4.64 5.39
N ARG A 24 2.43 -5.82 4.76
CA ARG A 24 3.61 -6.53 4.22
C ARG A 24 4.40 -5.64 3.26
N VAL A 25 3.72 -4.99 2.32
CA VAL A 25 4.37 -4.14 1.33
C VAL A 25 4.85 -2.82 1.94
N GLY A 26 4.14 -2.28 2.94
CA GLY A 26 4.60 -1.14 3.71
C GLY A 26 5.94 -1.42 4.41
N GLU A 27 6.08 -2.57 5.07
CA GLU A 27 7.34 -2.98 5.70
C GLU A 27 8.46 -3.17 4.66
N ASN A 28 8.15 -3.74 3.49
CA ASN A 28 9.12 -3.88 2.40
C ASN A 28 9.63 -2.52 1.91
N LEU A 29 8.74 -1.55 1.70
CA LEU A 29 9.10 -0.19 1.28
C LEU A 29 10.00 0.51 2.31
N ILE A 30 9.71 0.33 3.61
CA ILE A 30 10.55 0.84 4.70
C ILE A 30 11.95 0.22 4.60
N GLY A 31 12.03 -1.10 4.43
CA GLY A 31 13.29 -1.84 4.29
C GLY A 31 14.14 -1.35 3.12
N VAL A 32 13.55 -1.29 1.92
CA VAL A 32 14.25 -0.85 0.69
C VAL A 32 14.68 0.62 0.79
N THR A 33 13.86 1.48 1.38
CA THR A 33 14.22 2.90 1.60
C THR A 33 15.41 3.02 2.57
N ALA A 34 15.40 2.24 3.66
CA ALA A 34 16.50 2.23 4.62
C ALA A 34 17.80 1.70 3.98
N GLU A 35 17.70 0.67 3.14
CA GLU A 35 18.84 0.12 2.40
C GLU A 35 19.44 1.15 1.43
N LEU A 36 18.61 1.84 0.65
CA LEU A 36 19.05 2.90 -0.26
C LEU A 36 19.76 4.03 0.50
N GLU A 37 19.19 4.51 1.60
CA GLU A 37 19.81 5.57 2.41
C GLU A 37 21.13 5.12 3.06
N ALA A 38 21.20 3.87 3.53
CA ALA A 38 22.44 3.30 4.05
C ALA A 38 23.53 3.21 2.96
N ALA A 39 23.17 2.78 1.75
CA ALA A 39 24.07 2.71 0.61
C ALA A 39 24.55 4.10 0.16
N LYS A 40 23.65 5.10 0.15
CA LYS A 40 24.01 6.50 -0.14
C LYS A 40 25.03 7.02 0.87
N LEU A 41 24.79 6.81 2.16
CA LEU A 41 25.73 7.22 3.22
C LEU A 41 27.08 6.51 3.12
N ALA A 42 27.08 5.21 2.79
CA ALA A 42 28.31 4.46 2.56
C ALA A 42 29.10 5.04 1.39
N GLY A 43 28.44 5.32 0.27
CA GLY A 43 29.08 5.87 -0.92
C GLY A 43 29.58 7.30 -0.75
N LEU A 44 28.89 8.12 0.05
CA LEU A 44 29.40 9.45 0.44
C LEU A 44 30.63 9.35 1.34
N ARG A 45 30.69 8.33 2.19
CA ARG A 45 31.81 8.12 3.14
C ARG A 45 33.06 7.60 2.44
N ASP A 46 32.92 6.67 1.50
CA ASP A 46 34.05 6.09 0.77
C ASP A 46 34.46 6.88 -0.49
N GLY A 47 33.66 7.88 -0.86
CA GLY A 47 33.92 8.78 -2.00
C GLY A 47 33.46 8.23 -3.35
N SER A 48 32.78 7.08 -3.39
CA SER A 48 32.17 6.55 -4.63
C SER A 48 30.98 7.40 -5.09
N ILE A 49 30.32 8.12 -4.17
CA ILE A 49 29.34 9.17 -4.47
C ILE A 49 29.99 10.51 -4.11
N ASP A 50 30.38 11.27 -5.13
CA ASP A 50 30.98 12.59 -4.98
C ASP A 50 30.27 13.64 -5.84
N GLY A 51 30.43 14.90 -5.48
CA GLY A 51 29.82 16.03 -6.17
C GLY A 51 30.00 17.33 -5.39
N LYS A 52 30.33 18.39 -6.13
CA LYS A 52 30.59 19.72 -5.57
C LYS A 52 29.36 20.35 -4.91
N ASN A 53 28.16 19.91 -5.28
CA ASN A 53 26.89 20.32 -4.72
C ASN A 53 25.96 19.11 -4.51
N ALA A 54 24.79 19.33 -3.91
CA ALA A 54 23.83 18.27 -3.60
C ALA A 54 23.27 17.59 -4.86
N GLU A 55 23.02 18.36 -5.92
CA GLU A 55 22.44 17.86 -7.18
C GLU A 55 23.40 16.88 -7.89
N LEU A 56 24.69 17.21 -7.95
CA LEU A 56 25.70 16.35 -8.54
C LEU A 56 25.91 15.07 -7.71
N ARG A 57 25.84 15.17 -6.37
CA ARG A 57 25.90 13.98 -5.50
C ARG A 57 24.68 13.09 -5.68
N GLU A 58 23.49 13.66 -5.81
CA GLU A 58 22.28 12.88 -6.07
C GLU A 58 22.30 12.23 -7.47
N ALA A 59 22.80 12.93 -8.49
CA ALA A 59 22.99 12.35 -9.82
C ALA A 59 24.01 11.20 -9.80
N ALA A 60 25.13 11.36 -9.09
CA ALA A 60 26.12 10.31 -8.89
C ALA A 60 25.53 9.12 -8.12
N ALA A 61 24.76 9.38 -7.06
CA ALA A 61 24.08 8.34 -6.28
C ALA A 61 23.09 7.54 -7.15
N ARG A 62 22.27 8.22 -7.97
CA ARG A 62 21.34 7.57 -8.90
C ARG A 62 22.03 6.72 -9.95
N ALA A 63 23.19 7.15 -10.43
CA ALA A 63 23.99 6.35 -11.35
C ALA A 63 24.62 5.13 -10.67
N ALA A 64 25.19 5.31 -9.47
CA ALA A 64 25.90 4.25 -8.75
C ALA A 64 24.96 3.22 -8.09
N LEU A 65 23.77 3.64 -7.68
CA LEU A 65 22.79 2.85 -6.93
C LEU A 65 21.50 2.64 -7.73
N ALA A 66 21.60 2.57 -9.07
CA ALA A 66 20.44 2.51 -9.97
C ALA A 66 19.46 1.40 -9.58
N ASP A 67 19.96 0.19 -9.31
CA ASP A 67 19.14 -0.97 -8.92
C ASP A 67 18.36 -0.73 -7.62
N LEU A 68 18.95 -0.02 -6.65
CA LEU A 68 18.29 0.31 -5.38
C LEU A 68 17.23 1.39 -5.55
N TYR A 69 17.47 2.38 -6.42
CA TYR A 69 16.45 3.37 -6.79
C TYR A 69 15.27 2.74 -7.53
N ASP A 70 15.55 1.82 -8.47
CA ASP A 70 14.51 1.07 -9.18
C ASP A 70 13.74 0.15 -8.22
N GLY A 71 14.44 -0.52 -7.32
CA GLY A 71 13.85 -1.31 -6.24
C GLY A 71 12.92 -0.48 -5.36
N GLN A 72 13.36 0.71 -4.95
CA GLN A 72 12.53 1.64 -4.18
C GLN A 72 11.29 2.07 -4.97
N ALA A 73 11.45 2.47 -6.23
CA ALA A 73 10.35 2.91 -7.08
C ALA A 73 9.29 1.80 -7.26
N ASN A 74 9.74 0.56 -7.44
CA ASN A 74 8.87 -0.61 -7.53
C ASN A 74 8.13 -0.87 -6.21
N ALA A 75 8.83 -0.82 -5.08
CA ALA A 75 8.23 -0.99 -3.76
C ALA A 75 7.21 0.12 -3.44
N GLU A 76 7.48 1.35 -3.85
CA GLU A 76 6.53 2.46 -3.72
C GLU A 76 5.27 2.24 -4.57
N GLN A 77 5.45 1.75 -5.80
CA GLN A 77 4.33 1.42 -6.68
C GLN A 77 3.47 0.31 -6.08
N GLU A 78 4.07 -0.81 -5.66
CA GLU A 78 3.36 -1.92 -5.04
C GLU A 78 2.61 -1.43 -3.78
N ASN A 79 3.25 -0.57 -2.97
CA ASN A 79 2.59 -0.02 -1.79
C ASN A 79 1.36 0.82 -2.17
N ARG A 80 1.47 1.69 -3.18
CA ARG A 80 0.32 2.49 -3.66
C ARG A 80 -0.82 1.59 -4.15
N GLU A 81 -0.51 0.53 -4.87
CA GLU A 81 -1.48 -0.45 -5.36
C GLU A 81 -2.19 -1.17 -4.20
N CYS A 82 -1.44 -1.65 -3.20
CA CYS A 82 -2.03 -2.30 -2.03
C CYS A 82 -2.86 -1.34 -1.16
N GLN A 83 -2.45 -0.08 -1.02
CA GLN A 83 -3.26 0.93 -0.31
C GLN A 83 -4.57 1.23 -1.04
N CYS A 84 -4.54 1.26 -2.38
CA CYS A 84 -5.74 1.38 -3.19
C CYS A 84 -6.67 0.17 -2.99
N ALA A 85 -6.13 -1.06 -3.08
CA ALA A 85 -6.88 -2.29 -2.86
C ALA A 85 -7.51 -2.35 -1.46
N LEU A 86 -6.77 -1.96 -0.42
CA LEU A 86 -7.28 -1.85 0.94
C LEU A 86 -8.43 -0.86 1.06
N THR A 87 -8.32 0.29 0.38
CA THR A 87 -9.37 1.31 0.38
C THR A 87 -10.64 0.79 -0.29
N LEU A 88 -10.52 0.09 -1.42
CA LEU A 88 -11.64 -0.55 -2.09
C LEU A 88 -12.29 -1.64 -1.23
N ALA A 89 -11.50 -2.48 -0.57
CA ALA A 89 -12.04 -3.52 0.31
C ALA A 89 -12.80 -2.94 1.51
N LYS A 90 -12.33 -1.81 2.07
CA LYS A 90 -13.07 -1.09 3.13
C LYS A 90 -14.41 -0.57 2.63
N LEU A 91 -14.44 0.06 1.45
CA LEU A 91 -15.67 0.56 0.84
C LEU A 91 -16.66 -0.57 0.55
N GLU A 92 -16.16 -1.74 0.16
CA GLU A 92 -17.02 -2.91 -0.08
C GLU A 92 -17.67 -3.43 1.21
N VAL A 93 -16.92 -3.51 2.31
CA VAL A 93 -17.50 -3.84 3.61
C VAL A 93 -18.54 -2.80 4.06
N GLU A 94 -18.29 -1.52 3.84
CA GLU A 94 -19.26 -0.45 4.13
C GLU A 94 -20.52 -0.57 3.27
N ARG A 95 -20.37 -0.89 1.98
CA ARG A 95 -21.48 -1.15 1.06
C ARG A 95 -22.34 -2.31 1.56
N VAL A 96 -21.73 -3.45 1.87
CA VAL A 96 -22.40 -4.65 2.40
C VAL A 96 -23.16 -4.33 3.69
N ARG A 97 -22.53 -3.62 4.64
CA ARG A 97 -23.19 -3.18 5.89
C ARG A 97 -24.39 -2.28 5.63
N SER A 98 -24.26 -1.33 4.71
CA SER A 98 -25.32 -0.38 4.36
C SER A 98 -26.51 -1.10 3.73
N LEU A 99 -26.26 -2.07 2.84
CA LEU A 99 -27.31 -2.88 2.22
C LEU A 99 -28.03 -3.78 3.22
N LEU A 100 -27.30 -4.38 4.17
CA LEU A 100 -27.92 -5.13 5.27
C LEU A 100 -28.83 -4.24 6.10
N ARG A 101 -28.35 -3.04 6.46
CA ARG A 101 -29.15 -2.09 7.23
C ARG A 101 -30.40 -1.65 6.49
N LEU A 102 -30.30 -1.38 5.19
CA LEU A 102 -31.46 -1.06 4.35
C LEU A 102 -32.46 -2.22 4.30
N ALA A 103 -31.98 -3.47 4.20
CA ALA A 103 -32.83 -4.65 4.22
C ALA A 103 -33.56 -4.82 5.56
N GLU A 104 -32.91 -4.52 6.69
CA GLU A 104 -33.54 -4.51 8.02
C GLU A 104 -34.64 -3.46 8.12
N VAL A 105 -34.35 -2.21 7.74
CA VAL A 105 -35.30 -1.09 7.83
C VAL A 105 -36.50 -1.31 6.92
N THR A 106 -36.29 -1.82 5.70
CA THR A 106 -37.39 -2.08 4.75
C THR A 106 -38.25 -3.28 5.13
N LYS A 107 -37.67 -4.31 5.76
CA LYS A 107 -38.45 -5.43 6.33
C LYS A 107 -39.21 -5.04 7.60
N GLY A 108 -38.67 -4.11 8.40
CA GLY A 108 -39.32 -3.62 9.62
C GLY A 108 -40.44 -2.61 9.39
N GLY A 109 -40.39 -1.83 8.29
CA GLY A 109 -41.36 -0.78 7.97
C GLY A 109 -42.59 -1.22 7.16
N GLY A 110 -42.75 -2.52 6.88
CA GLY A 110 -43.90 -3.07 6.15
C GLY A 110 -44.99 -3.69 7.04
N ASN A 111 -44.92 -3.45 8.36
CA ASN A 111 -45.81 -4.02 9.37
C ASN A 111 -46.61 -2.94 10.13
N GLU A 112 -46.99 -1.88 9.43
CA GLU A 112 -47.99 -0.88 9.87
C GLU A 112 -49.13 -0.78 8.86
#